data_AF-A0A438CAN2-F1
#
_entry.id   AF-A0A438CAN2-F1
#
_cell.length_a   1.000
_cell.length_b   1.000
_cell.length_c   1.000
_cell.angle_alpha   90.00
_cell.angle_beta   90.00
_cell.angle_gamma   90.00
#
_symmetry.space_group_name_H-M   'P 1'
#
loop_
_entity.id
_entity.type
_entity.pdbx_description
1 polymer ?
#
loop_
_entity_poly.entity_id
_entity_poly.type
_entity_poly.pdbx_seq_one_letter_code
_entity_poly.pdbx_strand_id
1 'polypeptide(L)'
;MPFELELFPFVVMSLEHKFIPRVAQQGEVAMVADLAGPGYKFELSSAVPAIGFPKATLKFPAGEVSLEEKEEEEVKKMLSINGILQHQILNGVFSAQFRDDDLKLRYLYKDEQVAFIPSISMPSNAYHLHLSVVLVLQTS
;
A
#
# COMPACT_ATOMS: atom_id res chain seq x y z
N MET A 1 13.22 -21.42 -17.02
CA MET A 1 13.50 -20.41 -18.05
C MET A 1 13.24 -19.05 -17.41
N PRO A 2 14.25 -18.18 -17.29
CA PRO A 2 14.03 -16.82 -16.84
C PRO A 2 13.20 -16.09 -17.90
N PHE A 3 12.11 -15.44 -17.49
CA PHE A 3 11.33 -14.56 -18.35
C PHE A 3 11.81 -13.13 -18.09
N GLU A 4 12.47 -12.52 -19.07
CA GLU A 4 12.79 -11.08 -19.05
C GLU A 4 11.58 -10.32 -19.61
N LEU A 5 10.91 -9.55 -18.75
CA LEU A 5 10.01 -8.49 -19.18
C LEU A 5 10.81 -7.19 -19.20
N GLU A 6 11.14 -6.70 -20.39
CA GLU A 6 11.72 -5.37 -20.54
C GLU A 6 10.65 -4.31 -20.27
N LEU A 7 10.54 -3.87 -19.00
CA LEU A 7 10.14 -2.49 -18.72
C LEU A 7 11.40 -1.61 -18.88
N PHE A 8 11.33 -0.63 -19.78
CA PHE A 8 12.34 0.41 -20.12
C PHE A 8 13.31 0.84 -18.97
N PRO A 9 14.50 1.41 -19.31
CA PRO A 9 15.84 0.85 -19.10
C PRO A 9 16.41 0.94 -17.66
N PHE A 10 15.60 1.19 -16.63
CA PHE A 10 16.14 1.44 -15.27
C PHE A 10 15.79 0.39 -14.22
N VAL A 11 14.99 -0.63 -14.54
CA VAL A 11 14.65 -1.69 -13.58
C VAL A 11 14.69 -3.06 -14.25
N VAL A 12 15.87 -3.67 -14.29
CA VAL A 12 16.01 -5.11 -14.52
C VAL A 12 15.79 -5.81 -13.18
N MET A 13 14.58 -6.28 -12.92
CA MET A 13 14.33 -7.19 -11.80
C MET A 13 14.48 -8.64 -12.27
N SER A 14 15.69 -9.20 -12.14
CA SER A 14 15.86 -10.65 -12.12
C SER A 14 15.31 -11.20 -10.81
N LEU A 15 14.04 -11.61 -10.83
CA LEU A 15 13.48 -12.46 -9.78
C LEU A 15 13.59 -13.91 -10.25
N GLU A 16 14.40 -14.72 -9.57
CA GLU A 16 14.48 -16.18 -9.80
C GLU A 16 13.22 -16.94 -9.31
N HIS A 17 12.15 -16.22 -8.99
CA HIS A 17 10.93 -16.75 -8.39
C HIS A 17 9.87 -17.11 -9.44
N LYS A 18 9.06 -18.14 -9.13
CA LYS A 18 7.99 -18.63 -10.00
C LYS A 18 6.83 -17.62 -10.04
N PHE A 19 6.66 -16.94 -11.17
CA PHE A 19 5.51 -16.08 -11.42
C PHE A 19 4.28 -16.91 -11.77
N ILE A 20 3.12 -16.55 -11.21
CA ILE A 20 1.83 -17.15 -11.56
C ILE A 20 0.93 -16.05 -12.14
N PRO A 21 0.52 -16.14 -13.42
CA PRO A 21 -0.44 -15.20 -13.98
C PRO A 21 -1.81 -15.42 -13.33
N ARG A 22 -2.45 -14.33 -12.89
CA ARG A 22 -3.83 -14.29 -12.43
C ARG A 22 -4.65 -13.38 -13.34
N VAL A 23 -5.77 -13.88 -13.84
CA VAL A 23 -6.80 -13.07 -14.47
C VAL A 23 -7.68 -12.53 -13.33
N ALA A 24 -7.56 -11.24 -13.03
CA ALA A 24 -8.31 -10.59 -11.98
C ALA A 24 -9.48 -9.85 -12.64
N GLN A 25 -10.65 -10.50 -12.73
CA GLN A 25 -11.84 -9.99 -13.42
C GLN A 25 -11.63 -9.68 -14.92
N GLN A 26 -12.73 -9.57 -15.66
CA GLN A 26 -12.73 -9.53 -17.12
C GLN A 26 -12.18 -8.18 -17.62
N GLY A 27 -10.87 -8.08 -17.82
CA GLY A 27 -10.21 -6.86 -18.31
C GLY A 27 -8.87 -6.51 -17.65
N GLU A 28 -8.40 -7.24 -16.64
CA GLU A 28 -7.09 -7.01 -16.02
C GLU A 28 -6.26 -8.29 -15.89
N VAL A 29 -4.94 -8.15 -16.09
CA VAL A 29 -3.95 -9.21 -15.90
C VAL A 29 -3.02 -8.80 -14.76
N ALA A 30 -2.81 -9.71 -13.81
CA ALA A 30 -1.86 -9.54 -12.73
C ALA A 30 -0.82 -10.67 -12.74
N MET A 31 0.44 -10.32 -12.54
CA MET A 31 1.52 -11.25 -12.25
C MET A 31 1.86 -11.18 -10.77
N VAL A 32 1.85 -12.33 -10.09
CA VAL A 32 2.20 -12.41 -8.67
C VAL A 32 3.43 -13.29 -8.51
N ALA A 33 4.40 -12.80 -7.74
CA ALA A 33 5.56 -13.55 -7.27
C ALA A 33 5.56 -13.60 -5.75
N ASP A 34 5.70 -14.80 -5.19
CA ASP A 34 6.03 -14.96 -3.78
C ASP A 34 7.54 -14.71 -3.59
N LEU A 35 7.89 -13.81 -2.67
CA LEU A 35 9.27 -13.41 -2.39
C LEU A 35 9.85 -14.20 -1.19
N ALA A 36 10.98 -13.73 -0.65
CA ALA A 36 11.69 -14.37 0.45
C ALA A 36 10.86 -14.40 1.76
N GLY A 37 10.12 -15.49 1.98
CA GLY A 37 9.45 -15.80 3.25
C GLY A 37 7.93 -15.58 3.26
N PRO A 38 7.24 -16.10 4.30
CA PRO A 38 5.79 -16.00 4.41
C PRO A 38 5.35 -14.54 4.51
N GLY A 39 4.35 -14.16 3.71
CA GLY A 39 3.75 -12.82 3.73
C GLY A 39 4.45 -11.78 2.84
N TYR A 40 5.58 -12.10 2.19
CA TYR A 40 6.20 -11.22 1.20
C TYR A 40 5.76 -11.59 -0.22
N LYS A 41 5.17 -10.64 -0.94
CA LYS A 41 4.72 -10.83 -2.32
C LYS A 41 4.97 -9.59 -3.16
N PHE A 42 5.27 -9.79 -4.43
CA PHE A 42 5.26 -8.75 -5.43
C PHE A 42 4.15 -9.01 -6.43
N GLU A 43 3.39 -7.98 -6.77
CA GLU A 43 2.27 -8.04 -7.70
C GLU A 43 2.41 -6.91 -8.73
N LEU A 44 2.32 -7.27 -10.00
CA LEU A 44 2.33 -6.34 -11.13
C LEU A 44 1.02 -6.50 -11.90
N SER A 45 0.15 -5.49 -11.92
CA SER A 45 -1.15 -5.54 -12.59
C SER A 45 -1.31 -4.50 -13.70
N SER A 46 -2.04 -4.85 -14.76
CA SER A 46 -2.32 -3.99 -15.91
C SER A 46 -3.69 -4.31 -16.51
N ALA A 47 -4.35 -3.30 -17.07
CA ALA A 47 -5.55 -3.48 -17.90
C ALA A 47 -5.22 -4.23 -19.22
N VAL A 48 -6.25 -4.81 -19.84
CA VAL A 48 -6.21 -5.48 -21.15
C VAL A 48 -7.32 -4.90 -22.05
N PRO A 49 -6.97 -4.23 -23.17
CA PRO A 49 -5.60 -3.96 -23.64
C PRO A 49 -4.81 -3.07 -22.68
N ALA A 50 -3.48 -3.16 -22.72
CA ALA A 50 -2.61 -2.37 -21.84
C ALA A 50 -2.78 -0.87 -22.12
N ILE A 51 -3.18 -0.13 -21.08
CA ILE A 51 -3.35 1.31 -21.09
C ILE A 51 -2.54 1.85 -19.91
N GLY A 52 -1.55 2.71 -20.19
CA GLY A 52 -0.68 3.29 -19.16
C GLY A 52 0.38 2.32 -18.62
N PHE A 53 1.08 2.75 -17.56
CA PHE A 53 2.02 1.90 -16.84
C PHE A 53 1.31 0.92 -15.90
N PRO A 54 1.84 -0.31 -15.73
CA PRO A 54 1.29 -1.27 -14.79
C PRO A 54 1.45 -0.79 -13.34
N LYS A 55 0.49 -1.15 -12.49
CA LYS A 55 0.57 -0.97 -11.05
C LYS A 55 1.52 -2.01 -10.44
N ALA A 56 2.51 -1.57 -9.69
CA ALA A 56 3.40 -2.43 -8.93
C ALA A 56 3.03 -2.37 -7.44
N THR A 57 2.88 -3.52 -6.78
CA THR A 57 2.55 -3.61 -5.36
C THR A 57 3.49 -4.59 -4.65
N LEU A 58 4.16 -4.11 -3.60
CA LEU A 58 4.95 -4.91 -2.68
C LEU A 58 4.18 -5.13 -1.39
N LYS A 59 3.87 -6.39 -1.07
CA LYS A 59 3.23 -6.82 0.17
C LYS A 59 4.28 -7.43 1.09
N PHE A 60 4.19 -7.15 2.38
CA PHE A 60 5.03 -7.69 3.43
C PHE A 60 4.17 -7.95 4.69
N PRO A 61 4.64 -8.73 5.68
CA PRO A 61 3.80 -9.15 6.81
C PRO A 61 3.14 -8.01 7.60
N ALA A 62 3.79 -6.85 7.62
CA ALA A 62 3.33 -5.67 8.34
C ALA A 62 2.62 -4.64 7.45
N GLY A 63 2.43 -4.88 6.15
CA GLY A 63 1.86 -3.85 5.27
C GLY A 63 2.03 -4.07 3.78
N GLU A 64 1.72 -3.04 3.02
CA GLU A 64 1.92 -3.00 1.58
C GLU A 64 2.24 -1.60 1.08
N VAL A 65 2.97 -1.53 -0.03
CA VAL A 65 3.26 -0.30 -0.77
C VAL A 65 2.95 -0.54 -2.24
N SER A 66 2.25 0.39 -2.87
CA SER A 66 1.92 0.33 -4.30
C SER A 66 2.33 1.60 -5.02
N LEU A 67 2.81 1.44 -6.25
CA LEU A 67 3.13 2.50 -7.19
C LEU A 67 2.23 2.32 -8.43
N GLU A 68 1.51 3.36 -8.81
CA GLU A 68 0.67 3.36 -10.02
C GLU A 68 0.71 4.73 -10.72
N GLU A 69 0.56 4.73 -12.03
CA GLU A 69 0.34 5.97 -12.79
C GLU A 69 -1.14 6.34 -12.69
N LYS A 70 -1.42 7.58 -12.29
CA LYS A 70 -2.76 8.15 -12.32
C LYS A 70 -2.85 9.25 -13.36
N GLU A 71 -3.96 9.25 -14.09
CA GLU A 71 -4.37 10.39 -14.92
C GLU A 71 -5.28 11.27 -14.06
N GLU A 72 -4.83 12.48 -13.75
CA GLU A 72 -5.67 13.50 -13.13
C GLU A 72 -6.19 14.45 -14.22
N GLU A 73 -7.44 14.90 -14.09
CA GLU A 73 -8.17 15.65 -15.13
C GLU A 73 -7.44 16.94 -15.59
N GLU A 74 -6.55 17.50 -14.76
CA GLU A 74 -5.81 18.75 -15.04
C GLU A 74 -4.28 18.59 -15.10
N VAL A 75 -3.71 17.45 -14.68
CA VAL A 75 -2.25 17.25 -14.59
C VAL A 75 -1.80 16.07 -15.44
N LYS A 76 -0.74 16.31 -16.22
CA LYS A 76 0.00 15.31 -16.99
C LYS A 76 0.38 14.14 -16.08
N LYS A 77 -0.07 12.91 -16.40
CA LYS A 77 0.39 11.60 -15.89
C LYS A 77 1.35 11.69 -14.69
N MET A 78 0.83 11.54 -13.47
CA MET A 78 1.63 11.58 -12.24
C MET A 78 1.79 10.17 -11.64
N LEU A 79 2.95 9.91 -11.04
CA LEU A 79 3.19 8.69 -10.28
C LEU A 79 2.61 8.83 -8.88
N SER A 80 1.66 7.97 -8.53
CA SER A 80 1.04 7.89 -7.21
C SER A 80 1.69 6.78 -6.38
N ILE A 81 2.15 7.13 -5.18
CA ILE A 81 2.65 6.17 -4.19
C ILE A 81 1.60 6.04 -3.09
N ASN A 82 1.17 4.82 -2.80
CA ASN A 82 0.27 4.52 -1.70
C ASN A 82 0.90 3.46 -0.81
N GLY A 83 0.63 3.50 0.49
CA GLY A 83 1.13 2.49 1.40
C GLY A 83 0.39 2.43 2.72
N ILE A 84 0.43 1.25 3.33
CA ILE A 84 -0.05 1.03 4.69
C ILE A 84 0.98 0.17 5.44
N LEU A 85 1.25 0.56 6.68
CA LEU A 85 2.08 -0.16 7.62
C LEU A 85 1.29 -0.31 8.92
N GLN A 86 1.29 -1.50 9.49
CA GLN A 86 0.70 -1.81 10.79
C GLN A 86 1.66 -2.65 11.62
N HIS A 87 1.94 -2.21 12.85
CA HIS A 87 2.85 -2.91 13.74
C HIS A 87 2.37 -2.87 15.19
N GLN A 88 2.62 -3.95 15.92
CA GLN A 88 2.43 -3.96 17.37
C GLN A 88 3.63 -3.26 18.00
N ILE A 89 3.38 -2.18 18.74
CA ILE A 89 4.39 -1.39 19.43
C ILE A 89 3.84 -1.06 20.81
N LEU A 90 4.63 -1.29 21.85
CA LEU A 90 4.19 -1.21 23.24
C LEU A 90 2.94 -2.08 23.46
N ASN A 91 1.96 -1.61 24.25
CA ASN A 91 0.70 -2.30 24.52
C ASN A 91 -0.40 -1.93 23.51
N GLY A 92 -0.02 -1.63 22.27
CA GLY A 92 -0.94 -1.14 21.26
C GLY A 92 -0.56 -1.50 19.84
N VAL A 93 -1.39 -1.04 18.91
CA VAL A 93 -1.20 -1.22 17.47
C VAL A 93 -1.02 0.14 16.83
N PHE A 94 0.14 0.37 16.23
CA PHE A 94 0.40 1.52 15.39
C PHE A 94 0.03 1.21 13.95
N SER A 95 -0.59 2.16 13.26
CA SER A 95 -0.75 2.14 11.82
C SER A 95 -0.38 3.48 11.18
N ALA A 96 0.33 3.40 10.06
CA ALA A 96 0.61 4.50 9.17
C ALA A 96 0.00 4.20 7.80
N GLN A 97 -0.70 5.16 7.23
CA GLN A 97 -1.29 5.07 5.91
C GLN A 97 -0.91 6.33 5.14
N PHE A 98 -0.37 6.14 3.95
CA PHE A 98 -0.15 7.20 2.97
C PHE A 98 -0.99 6.88 1.75
N ARG A 99 -1.90 7.78 1.37
CA ARG A 99 -2.76 7.57 0.21
C ARG A 99 -3.12 8.89 -0.43
N ASP A 100 -2.96 8.99 -1.74
CA ASP A 100 -3.33 10.18 -2.51
C ASP A 100 -2.74 11.46 -1.88
N ASP A 101 -1.45 11.35 -1.52
CA ASP A 101 -0.65 12.34 -0.83
C ASP A 101 -1.06 12.69 0.62
N ASP A 102 -2.11 12.06 1.16
CA ASP A 102 -2.53 12.22 2.55
C ASP A 102 -1.82 11.23 3.47
N LEU A 103 -1.13 11.74 4.50
CA LEU A 103 -0.54 10.93 5.56
C LEU A 103 -1.50 10.83 6.75
N LYS A 104 -1.75 9.60 7.22
CA LYS A 104 -2.53 9.31 8.41
C LYS A 104 -1.79 8.36 9.33
N LEU A 105 -1.53 8.81 10.55
CA LEU A 105 -0.96 8.03 11.64
C LEU A 105 -2.04 7.75 12.67
N ARG A 106 -2.09 6.51 13.18
CA ARG A 106 -3.04 6.08 14.21
C ARG A 106 -2.34 5.16 15.18
N TYR A 107 -2.65 5.30 16.46
CA TYR A 107 -2.27 4.33 17.48
C TYR A 107 -3.54 3.85 18.17
N LEU A 108 -3.65 2.55 18.41
CA LEU A 108 -4.73 1.93 19.16
C LEU A 108 -4.12 1.32 20.42
N TYR A 109 -4.41 1.94 21.56
CA TYR A 109 -4.20 1.33 22.86
C TYR A 109 -5.54 0.82 23.37
N LYS A 110 -5.54 -0.37 23.96
CA LYS A 110 -6.73 -0.94 24.59
C LYS A 110 -6.31 -1.70 25.84
N ASP A 111 -6.98 -1.40 26.95
CA ASP A 111 -6.97 -2.22 28.16
C ASP A 111 -8.39 -2.72 28.49
N GLU A 112 -8.59 -3.20 29.71
CA GLU A 112 -9.87 -3.77 30.18
C GLU A 112 -10.99 -2.73 30.33
N GLN A 113 -10.65 -1.45 30.51
CA GLN A 113 -11.60 -0.40 30.89
C GLN A 113 -11.76 0.64 29.78
N VAL A 114 -10.69 0.91 29.04
CA VAL A 114 -10.65 1.98 28.04
C VAL A 114 -9.92 1.56 26.77
N ALA A 115 -10.43 2.04 25.64
CA ALA A 115 -9.66 2.13 24.41
C ALA A 115 -9.35 3.59 24.09
N PHE A 116 -8.10 3.85 23.72
CA PHE A 116 -7.56 5.16 23.39
C PHE A 116 -7.00 5.12 21.97
N ILE A 117 -7.54 5.98 21.09
CA ILE A 117 -7.21 5.99 19.67
C ILE A 117 -6.83 7.40 19.23
N PRO A 118 -5.57 7.83 19.45
CA PRO A 118 -5.05 9.05 18.86
C PRO A 118 -4.79 8.83 17.37
N SER A 119 -5.10 9.85 16.57
CA SER A 119 -4.68 9.91 15.18
C SER A 119 -4.28 11.30 14.76
N ILE A 120 -3.26 11.34 13.91
CA ILE A 120 -2.76 12.55 13.26
C ILE A 120 -2.97 12.34 11.76
N SER A 121 -3.53 13.34 11.08
CA SER A 121 -3.61 13.35 9.63
C SER A 121 -3.06 14.66 9.08
N MET A 122 -2.30 14.55 7.99
CA MET A 122 -1.74 15.66 7.26
C MET A 122 -2.15 15.52 5.79
N PRO A 123 -3.13 16.30 5.33
CA PRO A 123 -3.48 16.31 3.92
C PRO A 123 -2.43 17.08 3.11
N SER A 124 -2.15 16.61 1.89
CA SER A 124 -1.04 17.10 1.06
C SER A 124 -1.09 18.60 0.72
N ASN A 125 -2.31 19.14 0.67
CA ASN A 125 -2.60 20.53 0.33
C ASN A 125 -2.61 21.48 1.54
N ALA A 126 -2.27 20.99 2.74
CA ALA A 126 -2.32 21.78 3.96
C ALA A 126 -1.01 21.75 4.75
N TYR A 127 -0.59 22.93 5.24
CA TYR A 127 0.48 23.06 6.25
C TYR A 127 -0.02 22.83 7.68
N HIS A 128 -1.22 22.25 7.84
CA HIS A 128 -1.88 22.07 9.12
C HIS A 128 -2.04 20.59 9.44
N LEU A 129 -1.64 20.22 10.65
CA LEU A 129 -1.83 18.89 11.21
C LEU A 129 -3.20 18.83 11.88
N HIS A 130 -4.00 17.81 11.53
CA HIS A 130 -5.24 17.52 12.21
C HIS A 130 -5.02 16.41 13.25
N LEU A 131 -5.27 16.73 14.52
CA LEU A 131 -5.18 15.79 15.64
C LEU A 131 -6.59 15.43 16.10
N SER A 132 -6.88 14.14 16.19
CA SER A 132 -8.12 13.64 16.78
C SER A 132 -7.83 12.54 17.80
N VAL A 133 -8.57 12.54 18.89
CA VAL A 133 -8.47 11.55 19.96
C VAL A 133 -9.87 10.98 20.21
N VAL A 134 -9.98 9.65 20.16
CA VAL A 134 -11.21 8.93 20.53
C VAL A 134 -10.94 8.13 21.80
N LEU A 135 -11.78 8.35 22.81
CA LEU A 135 -11.84 7.59 24.05
C LEU A 135 -13.10 6.73 24.05
N VAL A 136 -12.95 5.43 24.23
CA VAL A 136 -14.07 4.48 24.36
C VAL A 136 -14.02 3.90 25.75
N LEU A 137 -15.01 4.22 26.59
CA LEU A 137 -15.17 3.64 27.92
C LEU A 137 -16.01 2.37 27.81
N GLN A 138 -15.53 1.26 28.36
CA GLN A 138 -16.33 0.05 28.48
C GLN A 138 -17.10 0.09 29.80
N THR A 139 -18.43 0.06 29.74
CA THR A 139 -19.28 -0.13 30.92
C THR A 139 -19.57 -1.62 31.09
N SER A 140 -19.37 -2.12 32.30
CA SER A 140 -19.69 -3.50 32.71
C SER A 140 -21.17 -3.84 32.58
#